data_AF-A0A1F9BX69-F1
#
_entry.id   AF-A0A1F9BX69-F1
#
_cell.length_a   1.000
_cell.length_b   1.000
_cell.length_c   1.000
_cell.angle_alpha   90.00
_cell.angle_beta   90.00
_cell.angle_gamma   90.00
#
_symmetry.space_group_name_H-M   'P 1'
#
loop_
_entity.id
_entity.type
_entity.pdbx_description
1 polymer ?
#
loop_
_entity_poly.entity_id
_entity_poly.type
_entity_poly.pdbx_seq_one_letter_code
_entity_poly.pdbx_strand_id
1 'polypeptide(L)'
;MNAEKVLHPHVIAIEKRKEEIVLRFSGHPNPDAPRCDFSFTLYPLPRVALYYIFNLPDEEFPARATCLFASNADHFVPVAGLADVAEYTAKKIIQLVTEVLS
;
A
#
# COMPACT_ATOMS: atom_id res chain seq x y z
N MET A 1 15.92 2.00 3.94
CA MET A 1 15.30 1.67 2.63
C MET A 1 13.81 1.82 2.84
N ASN A 2 13.08 2.51 1.96
CA ASN A 2 11.64 2.68 2.17
C ASN A 2 10.90 1.41 1.75
N ALA A 3 10.06 0.88 2.64
CA ALA A 3 9.38 -0.40 2.48
C ALA A 3 8.52 -0.48 1.22
N GLU A 4 7.97 0.64 0.74
CA GLU A 4 7.07 0.68 -0.41
C GLU A 4 7.78 0.49 -1.76
N LYS A 5 9.11 0.67 -1.84
CA LYS A 5 9.84 0.54 -3.12
C LYS A 5 9.74 -0.87 -3.71
N VAL A 6 9.62 -1.89 -2.85
CA VAL A 6 9.44 -3.28 -3.29
C VAL A 6 8.12 -3.49 -4.03
N LEU A 7 7.16 -2.57 -3.92
CA LEU A 7 5.87 -2.62 -4.62
C LEU A 7 5.93 -2.06 -6.03
N HIS A 8 6.97 -1.31 -6.41
CA HIS A 8 7.07 -0.66 -7.75
C HIS A 8 6.89 -1.65 -8.91
N PRO A 9 7.52 -2.85 -8.90
CA PRO A 9 7.32 -3.82 -9.98
C PRO A 9 5.91 -4.45 -10.01
N HIS A 10 5.14 -4.29 -8.94
CA HIS A 10 3.85 -4.96 -8.74
C HIS A 10 2.65 -4.03 -8.89
N VAL A 11 2.85 -2.73 -9.19
CA VAL A 11 1.76 -1.74 -9.21
C VAL A 11 0.59 -2.14 -10.11
N ILE A 12 0.87 -2.66 -11.32
CA ILE A 12 -0.19 -3.12 -12.25
C ILE A 12 -0.98 -4.30 -11.66
N ALA A 13 -0.29 -5.24 -10.99
CA ALA A 13 -0.96 -6.38 -10.35
C ALA A 13 -1.78 -5.94 -9.12
N ILE A 14 -1.27 -4.96 -8.37
CA ILE A 14 -1.95 -4.32 -7.24
C ILE A 14 -3.22 -3.63 -7.71
N GLU A 15 -3.19 -2.88 -8.82
CA GLU A 15 -4.37 -2.24 -9.38
C GLU A 15 -5.47 -3.26 -9.68
N LYS A 16 -5.12 -4.36 -10.36
CA LYS A 16 -6.05 -5.43 -10.75
C LYS A 16 -6.68 -6.15 -9.56
N ARG A 17 -6.02 -6.15 -8.40
CA ARG A 17 -6.46 -6.86 -7.18
C ARG A 17 -6.71 -5.92 -6.00
N LYS A 18 -6.86 -4.62 -6.25
CA LYS A 18 -6.97 -3.59 -5.20
C LYS A 18 -8.14 -3.84 -4.24
N GLU A 19 -9.27 -4.32 -4.76
CA GLU A 19 -10.45 -4.63 -3.96
C GLU A 19 -10.20 -5.77 -2.97
N GLU A 20 -9.51 -6.82 -3.41
CA GLU A 20 -9.10 -7.91 -2.53
C GLU A 20 -8.14 -7.43 -1.45
N ILE A 21 -7.12 -6.67 -1.82
CA ILE A 21 -6.13 -6.11 -0.88
C ILE A 21 -6.86 -5.26 0.18
N VAL A 22 -7.70 -4.33 -0.26
CA VAL A 22 -8.50 -3.48 0.61
C VAL A 22 -9.33 -4.31 1.59
N LEU A 23 -10.03 -5.34 1.10
CA LEU A 23 -10.84 -6.22 1.94
C LEU A 23 -10.00 -6.96 2.99
N ARG A 24 -8.85 -7.52 2.60
CA ARG A 24 -7.96 -8.29 3.50
C ARG A 24 -7.38 -7.47 4.64
N PHE A 25 -7.24 -6.16 4.46
CA PHE A 25 -6.71 -5.23 5.46
C PHE A 25 -7.80 -4.34 6.08
N SER A 26 -9.08 -4.71 5.93
CA SER A 26 -10.22 -3.92 6.43
C SER A 26 -10.15 -2.44 6.03
N GLY A 27 -9.60 -2.19 4.85
CA GLY A 27 -9.32 -0.86 4.32
C GLY A 27 -10.48 -0.26 3.55
N HIS A 28 -10.19 0.79 2.80
CA HIS A 28 -11.11 1.37 1.83
C HIS A 28 -10.36 2.00 0.65
N PRO A 29 -10.98 2.06 -0.55
CA PRO A 29 -10.46 2.88 -1.65
C PRO A 29 -10.54 4.37 -1.28
N ASN A 30 -9.74 5.19 -1.96
CA ASN A 30 -9.75 6.64 -1.83
C ASN A 30 -10.16 7.25 -3.18
N PRO A 31 -11.47 7.42 -3.47
CA PRO A 31 -11.95 7.86 -4.78
C PRO A 31 -11.59 9.32 -5.09
N ASP A 32 -11.38 10.14 -4.06
CA ASP A 32 -11.15 11.58 -4.18
C ASP A 32 -9.65 11.96 -4.22
N ALA A 33 -8.80 11.12 -4.83
CA ALA A 33 -7.36 11.36 -4.91
C ALA A 33 -6.95 11.88 -6.31
N PRO A 34 -7.07 13.20 -6.60
CA PRO A 34 -7.02 13.74 -7.96
C PRO A 34 -5.62 13.75 -8.62
N ARG A 35 -4.59 13.20 -7.98
CA ARG A 35 -3.18 13.31 -8.43
C ARG A 35 -2.47 11.97 -8.59
N CYS A 36 -3.21 10.86 -8.56
CA CYS A 36 -2.68 9.52 -8.75
C CYS A 36 -3.67 8.67 -9.53
N ASP A 37 -3.19 7.57 -10.13
CA ASP A 37 -4.06 6.64 -10.83
C ASP A 37 -5.02 5.91 -9.87
N PHE A 38 -4.51 5.51 -8.70
CA PHE A 38 -5.35 5.00 -7.63
C PHE A 38 -4.68 5.12 -6.27
N SER A 39 -5.51 5.12 -5.23
CA SER A 39 -5.04 5.04 -3.84
C SER A 39 -6.04 4.30 -2.97
N PHE A 40 -5.54 3.76 -1.86
CA PHE A 40 -6.36 3.12 -0.84
C PHE A 40 -5.71 3.25 0.53
N THR A 41 -6.53 3.14 1.57
CA THR A 41 -6.09 3.13 2.96
C THR A 41 -6.24 1.71 3.51
N LEU A 42 -5.19 1.18 4.14
CA LEU A 42 -5.16 -0.14 4.76
C LEU A 42 -4.97 -0.02 6.28
N TYR A 43 -5.50 -0.97 7.04
CA TYR A 43 -5.35 -1.05 8.49
C TYR A 43 -4.66 -2.37 8.90
N PRO A 44 -3.33 -2.49 8.73
CA PRO A 44 -2.60 -3.71 9.11
C PRO A 44 -2.59 -3.96 10.62
N LEU A 45 -2.81 -2.93 11.43
CA LEU A 45 -3.01 -3.01 12.87
C LEU A 45 -4.18 -2.11 13.30
N PRO A 46 -4.82 -2.39 14.45
CA PRO A 46 -5.79 -1.47 15.03
C PRO A 46 -5.17 -0.08 15.20
N ARG A 47 -5.85 0.96 14.69
CA ARG A 47 -5.46 2.39 14.80
C ARG A 47 -4.20 2.81 14.04
N VAL A 48 -3.56 1.92 13.28
CA VAL A 48 -2.45 2.29 12.38
C VAL A 48 -2.96 2.24 10.95
N ALA A 49 -3.25 3.41 10.39
CA ALA A 49 -3.66 3.55 9.00
C ALA A 49 -2.44 3.79 8.10
N LEU A 50 -2.36 3.02 7.01
CA LEU A 50 -1.39 3.21 5.94
C LEU A 50 -2.12 3.69 4.69
N TYR A 51 -1.75 4.88 4.21
CA TYR A 51 -2.30 5.46 2.99
C TYR A 51 -1.34 5.18 1.83
N TYR A 52 -1.78 4.38 0.87
CA TYR A 52 -1.00 4.04 -0.31
C TYR A 52 -1.45 4.84 -1.53
N ILE A 53 -0.47 5.41 -2.24
CA ILE A 53 -0.64 6.12 -3.50
C ILE A 53 0.10 5.34 -4.58
N PHE A 54 -0.57 5.11 -5.71
CA PHE A 54 -0.01 4.41 -6.84
C PHE A 54 -0.14 5.22 -8.12
N ASN A 55 0.96 5.28 -8.87
CA ASN A 55 0.99 5.77 -10.24
C ASN A 55 1.40 4.62 -11.16
N LEU A 56 0.63 4.41 -12.21
CA LEU A 56 0.92 3.47 -13.28
C LEU A 56 2.14 3.94 -14.08
N PRO A 57 2.85 3.03 -14.75
CA PRO A 57 3.92 3.43 -15.65
C PRO A 57 3.32 4.12 -16.88
N ASP A 58 4.01 5.15 -17.36
CA ASP A 58 3.74 5.80 -18.65
C ASP A 58 5.03 5.82 -19.50
N GLU A 59 5.02 6.57 -20.61
CA GLU A 59 6.18 6.66 -21.52
C GLU A 59 7.41 7.33 -20.88
N GLU A 60 7.22 8.17 -19.87
CA GLU A 60 8.26 9.00 -19.25
C GLU A 60 8.67 8.50 -17.86
N PHE A 61 7.75 7.85 -17.13
CA PHE A 61 7.93 7.50 -15.72
C PHE A 61 7.61 6.03 -15.43
N PRO A 62 8.46 5.34 -14.64
CA PRO A 62 8.16 4.00 -14.18
C PRO A 62 7.03 4.01 -13.14
N ALA A 63 6.40 2.84 -12.96
CA ALA A 63 5.38 2.64 -11.95
C ALA A 63 5.90 2.98 -10.54
N ARG A 64 5.06 3.64 -9.73
CA ARG A 64 5.46 4.14 -8.42
C ARG A 64 4.41 3.83 -7.36
N ALA A 65 4.88 3.34 -6.22
CA ALA A 65 4.12 3.23 -4.98
C ALA A 65 4.71 4.18 -3.93
N THR A 66 3.85 4.87 -3.20
CA THR A 66 4.19 5.70 -2.03
C THR A 66 3.34 5.26 -0.85
N CYS A 67 3.93 5.09 0.33
CA CYS A 67 3.22 4.76 1.57
C CYS A 67 3.36 5.91 2.55
N LEU A 68 2.24 6.39 3.09
CA LEU A 68 2.18 7.42 4.12
C LEU A 68 1.53 6.85 5.38
N PHE A 69 2.05 7.24 6.53
CA PHE A 69 1.43 6.93 7.82
C PHE A 69 0.45 8.03 8.21
N ALA A 70 -0.61 7.68 8.92
CA ALA A 70 -1.41 8.67 9.63
C ALA A 70 -0.52 9.51 10.55
N SER A 71 -0.81 10.81 10.67
CA SER A 71 0.01 11.77 11.42
C SER A 71 0.13 11.47 12.91
N ASN A 72 -0.73 10.60 13.45
CA ASN A 72 -0.76 10.16 14.84
C ASN A 72 -0.30 8.71 15.04
N ALA A 73 0.26 8.06 14.01
CA ALA A 73 0.63 6.65 14.08
C ALA A 73 1.72 6.37 15.14
N ASP A 74 2.62 7.33 15.35
CA ASP A 74 3.71 7.29 16.33
C ASP A 74 3.23 7.34 17.79
N HIS A 75 1.98 7.75 18.03
CA HIS A 75 1.35 7.66 19.35
C HIS A 75 1.03 6.21 19.77
N PHE A 76 0.92 5.30 18.79
CA PHE A 76 0.52 3.91 19.04
C PHE A 76 1.65 2.92 18.84
N VAL A 77 2.60 3.22 17.94
CA VAL A 77 3.71 2.34 17.60
C VAL A 77 4.98 3.19 17.43
N PRO A 78 6.12 2.81 18.04
CA PRO A 78 7.39 3.50 17.81
C PRO A 78 7.77 3.51 16.32
N VAL A 79 8.54 4.51 15.88
CA VAL A 79 8.95 4.67 14.47
C VAL A 79 9.57 3.39 13.89
N ALA A 80 10.39 2.66 14.67
CA ALA A 80 10.96 1.39 14.23
C ALA A 80 9.86 0.34 13.94
N GLY A 81 8.86 0.22 14.81
CA GLY A 81 7.72 -0.68 14.59
C GLY A 81 6.84 -0.23 13.42
N LEU A 82 6.72 1.07 13.15
CA LEU A 82 6.03 1.56 11.96
C LEU A 82 6.74 1.15 10.67
N ALA A 83 8.08 1.17 10.67
CA ALA A 83 8.87 0.68 9.54
C ALA A 83 8.61 -0.82 9.29
N ASP A 84 8.61 -1.64 10.35
CA ASP A 84 8.28 -3.06 10.26
C ASP A 84 6.85 -3.26 9.73
N VAL A 85 5.87 -2.52 10.24
CA VAL A 85 4.48 -2.59 9.78
C VAL A 85 4.37 -2.30 8.29
N ALA A 86 5.03 -1.27 7.78
CA ALA A 86 5.04 -0.98 6.34
C ALA A 86 5.73 -2.08 5.52
N GLU A 87 6.83 -2.63 6.02
CA GLU A 87 7.56 -3.72 5.35
C GLU A 87 6.74 -5.01 5.26
N TYR A 88 6.17 -5.47 6.38
CA TYR A 88 5.35 -6.68 6.39
C TYR A 88 4.03 -6.50 5.63
N THR A 89 3.44 -5.30 5.65
CA THR A 89 2.27 -4.99 4.83
C THR A 89 2.62 -5.06 3.35
N ALA A 90 3.74 -4.47 2.92
CA ALA A 90 4.20 -4.56 1.53
C ALA A 90 4.47 -6.00 1.09
N LYS A 91 5.15 -6.81 1.91
CA LYS A 91 5.35 -8.25 1.66
C LYS A 91 4.03 -8.98 1.50
N LYS A 92 3.05 -8.69 2.35
CA LYS A 92 1.75 -9.35 2.29
C LYS A 92 0.93 -8.92 1.06
N ILE A 93 1.02 -7.66 0.65
CA ILE A 93 0.45 -7.20 -0.64
C ILE A 93 1.07 -8.00 -1.80
N ILE A 94 2.40 -8.16 -1.82
CA ILE A 94 3.08 -8.93 -2.87
C ILE A 94 2.59 -10.38 -2.87
N GLN A 95 2.52 -11.03 -1.70
CA GLN A 95 1.97 -12.38 -1.59
C GLN A 95 0.56 -12.46 -2.17
N LEU A 96 -0.32 -11.55 -1.76
CA LEU A 96 -1.68 -11.51 -2.27
C LEU A 96 -1.68 -11.41 -3.79
N VAL A 97 -0.90 -10.52 -4.41
CA VAL A 97 -0.96 -10.33 -5.87
C VAL A 97 -0.17 -11.36 -6.69
N THR A 98 0.71 -12.13 -6.07
CA THR A 98 1.54 -13.15 -6.74
C THR A 98 1.00 -14.58 -6.57
N GLU A 99 0.21 -14.85 -5.54
CA GLU A 99 -0.50 -16.12 -5.37
C GLU A 99 -1.55 -16.27 -6.49
N VAL A 100 -1.39 -17.31 -7.32
CA VAL A 100 -2.44 -17.79 -8.22
C VAL A 100 -3.48 -18.47 -7.34
N LEU A 101 -4.72 -17.99 -7.37
CA LEU A 101 -5.85 -18.70 -6.77
C LEU A 101 -5.95 -20.06 -7.49
N SER A 102 -5.49 -21.11 -6.83
CA SER A 102 -5.63 -22.51 -7.22
C SER A 102 -7.04 -23.01 -6.94
#